data_AF-A0AAD8XC26-F1
#
_entry.id   AF-A0AAD8XC26-F1
#
_cell.length_a   1.000
_cell.length_b   1.000
_cell.length_c   1.000
_cell.angle_alpha   90.00
_cell.angle_beta   90.00
_cell.angle_gamma   90.00
#
_symmetry.space_group_name_H-M   'P 1'
#
loop_
_entity.id
_entity.type
_entity.pdbx_description
1 polymer ?
#
loop_
_entity_poly.entity_id
_entity_poly.type
_entity_poly.pdbx_seq_one_letter_code
_entity_poly.pdbx_strand_id
1 'polypeptide(L)'
;MKCSSIIAASSLALVSAGNCSLPQINLGHFSFPHTNMFVAWSPYTPTTIQELDDVCVKAGAIKGTATWTAVRTASTYTSGPICGNPFNITSDETGVTYRNLELACSDDNSEGQATQVTAIVDATSQTTVQTCTPVLVDGQPFRLGDGCSNYRGSSLSFDFACST
;
A
#
# COMPACT_ATOMS: atom_id res chain seq x y z
N MET A 1 8.90 -10.20 22.86
CA MET A 1 9.67 -9.05 23.43
C MET A 1 8.68 -7.92 23.66
N LYS A 2 8.67 -7.34 24.87
CA LYS A 2 7.66 -6.38 25.35
C LYS A 2 8.16 -4.95 25.14
N CYS A 3 7.36 -4.09 24.52
CA CYS A 3 7.60 -2.64 24.51
C CYS A 3 7.21 -2.06 25.88
N SER A 4 8.22 -1.61 26.63
CA SER A 4 8.01 -0.80 27.83
C SER A 4 7.88 0.67 27.41
N SER A 5 6.73 1.28 27.69
CA SER A 5 6.55 2.73 27.59
C SER A 5 7.21 3.41 28.79
N ILE A 6 8.10 4.37 28.55
CA ILE A 6 8.54 5.34 29.57
C ILE A 6 8.19 6.73 29.06
N ILE A 7 7.46 7.49 29.88
CA ILE A 7 7.09 8.88 29.69
C ILE A 7 8.19 9.77 30.29
N ALA A 8 8.68 10.77 29.55
CA ALA A 8 8.71 12.20 29.95
C ALA A 8 9.85 13.04 29.31
N ALA A 9 9.44 14.25 28.87
CA ALA A 9 10.16 15.54 28.77
C ALA A 9 11.28 15.77 27.71
N SER A 10 10.85 16.47 26.65
CA SER A 10 11.47 17.61 25.96
C SER A 10 13.00 17.73 25.87
N SER A 11 13.56 17.46 24.69
CA SER A 11 14.48 18.31 23.89
C SER A 11 15.15 17.46 22.79
N LEU A 12 14.97 17.86 21.52
CA LEU A 12 15.68 17.34 20.34
C LEU A 12 15.78 15.80 20.27
N ALA A 13 14.65 15.13 20.06
CA ALA A 13 14.68 13.74 19.61
C ALA A 13 15.09 13.73 18.13
N LEU A 14 16.38 13.51 17.86
CA LEU A 14 16.74 12.61 16.77
C LEU A 14 15.89 11.37 17.00
N VAL A 15 14.84 11.20 16.20
CA VAL A 15 14.12 9.92 16.15
C VAL A 15 15.16 8.93 15.67
N SER A 16 15.88 8.32 16.61
CA SER A 16 16.51 7.04 16.34
C SER A 16 15.34 6.21 15.84
N ALA A 17 15.40 5.80 14.58
CA ALA A 17 14.57 4.73 14.08
C ALA A 17 14.78 3.58 15.07
N GLY A 18 13.90 3.48 16.06
CA GLY A 18 13.77 2.27 16.84
C GLY A 18 13.54 1.21 15.80
N ASN A 19 14.25 0.10 15.90
CA ASN A 19 14.09 -1.08 15.05
C ASN A 19 12.70 -1.72 15.24
N CYS A 20 11.63 -0.94 15.09
CA CYS A 20 10.34 -1.42 14.67
C CYS A 20 10.55 -1.84 13.22
N SER A 21 10.71 -3.14 13.00
CA SER A 21 10.68 -3.72 11.66
C SER A 21 9.50 -3.12 10.90
N LEU A 22 9.75 -2.64 9.68
CA LEU A 22 8.69 -2.21 8.77
C LEU A 22 7.63 -3.34 8.74
N PRO A 23 6.35 -3.06 9.02
CA PRO A 23 5.31 -4.05 8.87
C PRO A 23 5.28 -4.48 7.41
N GLN A 24 4.77 -5.68 7.15
CA GLN A 24 4.61 -6.12 5.76
C GLN A 24 3.73 -5.12 5.00
N ILE A 25 4.22 -4.62 3.87
CA ILE A 25 3.52 -3.64 3.03
C ILE A 25 3.20 -4.31 1.70
N ASN A 26 1.99 -4.84 1.59
CA ASN A 26 1.49 -5.43 0.35
C ASN A 26 0.86 -4.35 -0.54
N LEU A 27 0.86 -4.53 -1.86
CA LEU A 27 0.47 -3.48 -2.81
C LEU A 27 -0.57 -3.95 -3.82
N GLY A 28 -1.47 -3.04 -4.22
CA GLY A 28 -2.35 -3.29 -5.35
C GLY A 28 -3.22 -2.10 -5.71
N HIS A 29 -4.38 -2.36 -6.30
CA HIS A 29 -5.17 -1.31 -6.93
C HIS A 29 -6.64 -1.36 -6.53
N PHE A 30 -7.17 -0.16 -6.27
CA PHE A 30 -8.61 0.08 -6.22
C PHE A 30 -9.02 0.93 -7.42
N SER A 31 -9.94 0.42 -8.22
CA SER A 31 -10.44 1.10 -9.41
C SER A 31 -11.90 1.48 -9.24
N PHE A 32 -12.25 2.68 -9.70
CA PHE A 32 -13.61 3.15 -9.85
C PHE A 32 -13.77 3.90 -11.18
N PRO A 33 -15.00 4.13 -11.68
CA PRO A 33 -15.23 4.57 -13.07
C PRO A 33 -14.51 5.84 -13.53
N HIS A 34 -14.03 6.67 -12.60
CA HIS A 34 -13.43 7.98 -12.91
C HIS A 34 -12.06 8.22 -12.26
N THR A 35 -11.58 7.34 -11.39
CA THR A 35 -10.20 7.42 -10.89
C THR A 35 -9.76 6.07 -10.34
N ASN A 36 -8.45 5.89 -10.27
CA ASN A 36 -7.82 4.69 -9.73
C ASN A 36 -6.94 5.08 -8.55
N MET A 37 -6.78 4.17 -7.60
CA MET A 37 -5.89 4.34 -6.47
C MET A 37 -4.90 3.18 -6.45
N PHE A 38 -3.60 3.50 -6.38
CA PHE A 38 -2.60 2.55 -5.93
C PHE A 38 -2.63 2.55 -4.41
N VAL A 39 -2.72 1.36 -3.82
CA VAL A 39 -2.97 1.20 -2.39
C VAL A 39 -1.93 0.27 -1.78
N ALA A 40 -1.71 0.45 -0.48
CA ALA A 40 -0.83 -0.39 0.31
C ALA A 40 -1.56 -0.92 1.55
N TRP A 41 -1.54 -2.23 1.76
CA TRP A 41 -2.03 -2.88 2.98
C TRP A 41 -0.90 -3.10 3.95
N SER A 42 -1.14 -2.78 5.23
CA SER A 42 -0.18 -3.05 6.29
C SER A 42 -0.88 -3.13 7.65
N PRO A 43 -0.65 -4.18 8.46
CA PRO A 43 0.05 -5.44 8.13
C PRO A 43 -0.89 -6.50 7.53
N TYR A 44 -2.11 -6.10 7.18
CA TYR A 44 -3.11 -6.99 6.61
C TYR A 44 -2.66 -7.52 5.25
N THR A 45 -2.88 -8.81 5.00
CA THR A 45 -2.65 -9.47 3.71
C THR A 45 -3.92 -10.23 3.33
N PRO A 46 -4.64 -9.85 2.27
CA PRO A 46 -5.77 -10.64 1.80
C PRO A 46 -5.27 -11.96 1.20
N THR A 47 -5.95 -13.05 1.55
CA THR A 47 -5.66 -14.42 1.10
C THR A 47 -6.84 -15.08 0.40
N THR A 48 -8.05 -14.51 0.54
CA THR A 48 -9.28 -15.00 -0.10
C THR A 48 -10.05 -13.90 -0.83
N ILE A 49 -10.87 -14.27 -1.82
CA ILE A 49 -11.75 -13.31 -2.50
C ILE A 49 -12.74 -12.67 -1.50
N GLN A 50 -13.22 -13.43 -0.51
CA GLN A 50 -14.12 -12.91 0.52
C GLN A 50 -13.44 -11.84 1.37
N GLU A 51 -12.14 -11.95 1.62
CA GLU A 51 -11.35 -10.94 2.30
C GLU A 51 -11.24 -9.64 1.49
N LEU A 52 -11.04 -9.74 0.17
CA LEU A 52 -11.10 -8.57 -0.72
C LEU A 52 -12.51 -7.95 -0.74
N ASP A 53 -13.55 -8.77 -0.77
CA ASP A 53 -14.96 -8.34 -0.73
C ASP A 53 -15.31 -7.64 0.59
N ASP A 54 -14.89 -8.21 1.72
CA ASP A 54 -15.07 -7.61 3.04
C ASP A 54 -14.39 -6.24 3.12
N VAL A 55 -13.16 -6.12 2.62
CA VAL A 55 -12.45 -4.83 2.55
C VAL A 55 -13.16 -3.85 1.62
N CYS A 56 -13.72 -4.31 0.51
CA CYS A 56 -14.36 -3.41 -0.44
C CYS A 56 -15.78 -2.98 -0.04
N VAL A 57 -16.56 -3.88 0.59
CA VAL A 57 -17.97 -3.69 0.95
C VAL A 57 -18.14 -3.20 2.39
N LYS A 58 -17.46 -3.80 3.38
CA LYS A 58 -17.64 -3.44 4.81
C LYS A 58 -16.94 -2.12 5.16
N ALA A 59 -15.93 -1.71 4.40
CA ALA A 59 -15.43 -0.35 4.45
C ALA A 59 -16.05 0.44 3.31
N GLY A 60 -16.83 1.48 3.61
CA GLY A 60 -17.17 2.53 2.64
C GLY A 60 -15.89 3.27 2.21
N ALA A 61 -15.10 2.63 1.36
CA ALA A 61 -13.68 2.90 1.17
C ALA A 61 -13.39 4.09 0.26
N ILE A 62 -13.60 5.32 0.78
CA ILE A 62 -12.72 6.49 0.54
C ILE A 62 -12.66 7.40 1.79
N LYS A 63 -12.97 6.94 3.02
CA LYS A 63 -12.69 7.75 4.25
C LYS A 63 -12.39 6.90 5.48
N GLY A 64 -11.12 6.82 5.87
CA GLY A 64 -10.68 6.74 7.27
C GLY A 64 -10.83 5.41 8.03
N THR A 65 -11.34 4.34 7.42
CA THR A 65 -11.43 3.00 8.06
C THR A 65 -10.97 1.84 7.16
N ALA A 66 -10.38 2.15 6.00
CA ALA A 66 -9.89 1.12 5.08
C ALA A 66 -8.69 0.41 5.68
N THR A 67 -8.56 -0.90 5.49
CA THR A 67 -7.38 -1.71 5.92
C THR A 67 -6.15 -1.47 5.03
N TRP A 68 -6.17 -0.40 4.24
CA TRP A 68 -5.15 0.03 3.30
C TRP A 68 -5.06 1.55 3.24
N THR A 69 -3.87 2.03 2.91
CA THR A 69 -3.58 3.44 2.65
C THR A 69 -3.46 3.70 1.16
N ALA A 70 -4.04 4.80 0.66
CA ALA A 70 -3.80 5.25 -0.71
C ALA A 70 -2.36 5.76 -0.84
N VAL A 71 -1.55 5.10 -1.65
CA VAL A 71 -0.20 5.55 -2.02
C VAL A 71 -0.29 6.66 -3.05
N ARG A 72 -1.17 6.49 -4.04
CA ARG A 72 -1.41 7.48 -5.09
C ARG A 72 -2.82 7.40 -5.63
N THR A 73 -3.40 8.56 -5.91
CA THR A 73 -4.69 8.69 -6.61
C THR A 73 -4.44 9.16 -8.04
N ALA A 74 -4.66 8.28 -9.01
CA ALA A 74 -4.57 8.55 -10.44
C ALA A 74 -5.94 8.97 -10.99
N SER A 75 -6.04 10.23 -11.42
CA SER A 75 -7.21 10.82 -12.05
C SER A 75 -6.82 11.39 -13.41
N THR A 76 -7.77 11.89 -14.19
CA THR A 76 -7.49 12.60 -15.45
C THR A 76 -6.57 13.81 -15.31
N TYR A 77 -6.23 14.21 -14.08
CA TYR A 77 -5.43 15.40 -13.75
C TYR A 77 -4.08 15.09 -13.09
N THR A 78 -3.75 13.83 -12.81
CA THR A 78 -2.46 13.44 -12.19
C THR A 78 -1.58 12.67 -13.17
N SER A 79 -0.52 13.29 -13.66
CA SER A 79 0.46 12.71 -14.59
C SER A 79 1.79 12.39 -13.91
N GLY A 80 2.54 11.41 -14.46
CA GLY A 80 3.89 11.04 -14.03
C GLY A 80 4.00 9.62 -13.45
N PRO A 81 5.19 9.02 -13.38
CA PRO A 81 5.37 7.66 -12.90
C PRO A 81 5.10 7.56 -11.39
N ILE A 82 4.65 6.41 -10.90
CA ILE A 82 4.54 6.14 -9.45
C ILE A 82 5.87 5.63 -8.87
N CYS A 83 6.68 5.03 -9.73
CA CYS A 83 7.99 4.50 -9.40
C CYS A 83 8.99 5.65 -9.18
N GLY A 84 9.93 5.46 -8.25
CA GLY A 84 10.94 6.47 -7.89
C GLY A 84 10.37 7.79 -7.32
N ASN A 85 9.09 7.81 -6.92
CA ASN A 85 8.46 8.96 -6.28
C ASN A 85 8.15 8.64 -4.82
N PRO A 86 8.70 9.41 -3.86
CA PRO A 86 8.46 9.17 -2.44
C PRO A 86 6.99 9.25 -2.05
N PHE A 87 6.57 8.34 -1.19
CA PHE A 87 5.29 8.34 -0.51
C PHE A 87 5.46 7.99 0.97
N ASN A 88 4.38 8.21 1.73
CA ASN A 88 4.31 7.84 3.14
C ASN A 88 3.15 6.85 3.34
N ILE A 89 3.32 5.90 4.25
CA ILE A 89 2.27 4.98 4.66
C ILE A 89 2.08 5.11 6.16
N THR A 90 0.82 5.19 6.59
CA THR A 90 0.48 5.07 8.00
C THR A 90 -0.17 3.71 8.21
N SER A 91 0.37 2.92 9.14
CA SER A 91 -0.28 1.68 9.57
C SER A 91 -1.50 2.02 10.41
N ASP A 92 -2.68 1.56 10.02
CA ASP A 92 -3.91 1.80 10.79
C ASP A 92 -3.91 1.05 12.13
N GLU A 93 -3.24 -0.11 12.22
CA GLU A 93 -3.12 -0.89 13.44
C GLU A 93 -2.25 -0.19 14.50
N THR A 94 -1.13 0.39 14.09
CA THR A 94 -0.12 0.94 15.02
C THR A 94 -0.11 2.46 15.08
N GLY A 95 -0.73 3.14 14.11
CA GLY A 95 -0.65 4.60 13.92
C GLY A 95 0.73 5.10 13.48
N VAL A 96 1.70 4.20 13.25
CA VAL A 96 3.05 4.58 12.85
C VAL A 96 3.07 4.98 11.37
N THR A 97 3.63 6.16 11.10
CA THR A 97 3.88 6.62 9.72
C THR A 97 5.30 6.29 9.29
N TYR A 98 5.42 5.45 8.28
CA TYR A 98 6.64 5.17 7.54
C TYR A 98 6.77 6.21 6.43
N ARG A 99 7.93 6.87 6.37
CA ARG A 99 8.15 8.04 5.50
C ARG A 99 9.21 7.74 4.46
N ASN A 100 9.17 8.50 3.36
CA ASN A 100 10.18 8.45 2.29
C ASN A 100 10.34 7.05 1.71
N LEU A 101 9.24 6.33 1.53
CA LEU A 101 9.23 5.06 0.82
C LEU A 101 9.09 5.33 -0.67
N GLU A 102 9.75 4.53 -1.51
CA GLU A 102 9.63 4.58 -2.96
C GLU A 102 9.36 3.18 -3.51
N LEU A 103 8.68 3.12 -4.66
CA LEU A 103 8.53 1.88 -5.40
C LEU A 103 9.68 1.76 -6.39
N ALA A 104 10.38 0.62 -6.35
CA ALA A 104 11.20 0.16 -7.44
C ALA A 104 10.33 -0.72 -8.36
N CYS A 105 10.29 -0.35 -9.64
CA CYS A 105 9.51 -1.03 -10.65
C CYS A 105 10.41 -1.48 -11.80
N SER A 106 10.06 -2.58 -12.47
CA SER A 106 10.71 -2.99 -13.71
C SER A 106 10.04 -2.44 -14.96
N ASP A 107 8.85 -1.86 -14.82
CA ASP A 107 8.21 -1.02 -15.84
C ASP A 107 7.98 0.41 -15.33
N ASP A 108 8.26 1.37 -16.20
CA ASP A 108 8.01 2.78 -15.91
C ASP A 108 6.75 3.19 -16.70
N ASN A 109 5.58 2.91 -16.13
CA ASN A 109 4.33 3.29 -16.79
C ASN A 109 3.86 4.68 -16.31
N SER A 110 3.71 5.58 -17.27
CA SER A 110 3.40 7.01 -17.09
C SER A 110 1.95 7.29 -16.66
N GLU A 111 1.12 6.25 -16.58
CA GLU A 111 -0.32 6.33 -16.25
C GLU A 111 -0.61 6.31 -14.74
N GLY A 112 0.42 6.35 -13.88
CA GLY A 112 0.24 6.36 -12.43
C GLY A 112 -0.18 5.01 -11.84
N GLN A 113 0.04 3.93 -12.60
CA GLN A 113 -0.08 2.54 -12.18
C GLN A 113 1.26 1.84 -12.45
N ALA A 114 1.69 0.97 -11.54
CA ALA A 114 2.87 0.12 -11.76
C ALA A 114 2.39 -1.31 -12.02
N THR A 115 2.75 -1.88 -13.17
CA THR A 115 2.38 -3.25 -13.53
C THR A 115 3.42 -4.27 -13.08
N GLN A 116 4.63 -3.82 -12.72
CA GLN A 116 5.65 -4.65 -12.09
C GLN A 116 6.40 -3.87 -11.01
N VAL A 117 5.95 -4.01 -9.76
CA VAL A 117 6.71 -3.56 -8.59
C VAL A 117 7.60 -4.70 -8.10
N THR A 118 8.89 -4.44 -7.98
CA THR A 118 9.91 -5.43 -7.56
C THR A 118 10.35 -5.22 -6.12
N ALA A 119 10.29 -3.99 -5.61
CA ALA A 119 10.64 -3.68 -4.23
C ALA A 119 10.01 -2.38 -3.73
N ILE A 120 9.96 -2.27 -2.41
CA ILE A 120 9.83 -1.01 -1.69
C ILE A 120 11.23 -0.63 -1.20
N VAL A 121 11.62 0.62 -1.41
CA VAL A 121 12.92 1.14 -1.00
C VAL A 121 12.75 2.32 -0.06
N ASP A 122 13.68 2.48 0.87
CA ASP A 122 13.83 3.74 1.60
C ASP A 122 14.58 4.73 0.69
N ALA A 123 13.91 5.80 0.29
CA ALA A 123 14.43 6.79 -0.65
C ALA A 123 15.66 7.54 -0.14
N THR A 124 15.82 7.65 1.19
CA THR A 124 16.92 8.40 1.80
C THR A 124 18.22 7.61 1.71
N SER A 125 18.14 6.32 2.01
CA SER A 125 19.28 5.40 2.03
C SER A 125 19.45 4.60 0.75
N GLN A 126 18.46 4.64 -0.15
CA GLN A 126 18.34 3.80 -1.35
C GLN A 126 18.47 2.30 -1.04
N THR A 127 17.98 1.89 0.13
CA THR A 127 18.01 0.49 0.55
C THR A 127 16.68 -0.18 0.29
N THR A 128 16.72 -1.41 -0.23
CA THR A 128 15.52 -2.26 -0.30
C THR A 128 15.05 -2.57 1.11
N VAL A 129 13.81 -2.17 1.42
CA VAL A 129 13.16 -2.49 2.70
C VAL A 129 12.28 -3.72 2.59
N GLN A 130 11.66 -3.95 1.42
CA GLN A 130 10.92 -5.18 1.10
C GLN A 130 11.06 -5.52 -0.38
N THR A 131 11.14 -6.81 -0.68
CA THR A 131 11.03 -7.36 -2.04
C THR A 131 9.59 -7.75 -2.32
N CYS A 132 9.10 -7.44 -3.51
CA CYS A 132 7.71 -7.67 -3.91
C CYS A 132 7.63 -8.70 -5.06
N THR A 133 6.63 -9.56 -4.99
CA THR A 133 6.33 -10.55 -6.03
C THR A 133 4.88 -10.44 -6.49
N PRO A 134 4.60 -10.56 -7.80
CA PRO A 134 3.22 -10.57 -8.30
C PRO A 134 2.39 -11.69 -7.67
N VAL A 135 1.14 -11.39 -7.35
CA VAL A 135 0.17 -12.33 -6.78
C VAL A 135 -0.75 -12.85 -7.87
N LEU A 136 -0.76 -14.17 -8.05
CA LEU A 136 -1.65 -14.88 -8.95
C LEU A 136 -2.34 -16.02 -8.20
N VAL A 137 -3.64 -16.17 -8.39
CA VAL A 137 -4.43 -17.32 -7.92
C VAL A 137 -4.80 -18.15 -9.13
N ASP A 138 -4.36 -19.41 -9.17
CA ASP A 138 -4.54 -20.31 -10.32
C ASP A 138 -4.07 -19.71 -11.66
N GLY A 139 -2.99 -18.92 -11.61
CA GLY A 139 -2.42 -18.23 -12.78
C GLY A 139 -3.20 -17.01 -13.26
N GLN A 140 -4.22 -16.56 -12.51
CA GLN A 140 -5.01 -15.36 -12.80
C GLN A 140 -4.77 -14.26 -11.75
N PRO A 141 -4.96 -12.97 -12.11
CA PRO A 141 -4.88 -11.87 -11.16
C PRO A 141 -5.82 -12.07 -9.96
N PHE A 142 -5.32 -11.87 -8.76
CA PHE A 142 -6.13 -11.99 -7.55
C PHE A 142 -6.98 -10.73 -7.33
N ARG A 143 -8.17 -10.73 -7.94
CA ARG A 143 -9.01 -9.54 -8.06
C ARG A 143 -10.47 -9.84 -7.76
N LEU A 144 -11.08 -8.93 -7.00
CA LEU A 144 -12.53 -8.78 -6.92
C LEU A 144 -12.99 -7.87 -8.08
N GLY A 145 -13.75 -8.47 -9.01
CA GLY A 145 -14.32 -7.78 -10.18
C GLY A 145 -15.50 -6.87 -9.83
N ASP A 146 -16.42 -6.69 -10.78
CA ASP A 146 -17.62 -5.87 -10.60
C ASP A 146 -18.36 -6.18 -9.29
N GLY A 147 -18.66 -5.15 -8.49
CA GLY A 147 -19.43 -5.29 -7.25
C GLY A 147 -18.65 -4.93 -5.98
N CYS A 148 -17.38 -4.55 -6.11
CA CYS A 148 -16.55 -4.04 -5.02
C CYS A 148 -17.22 -2.92 -4.21
N SER A 149 -17.98 -2.05 -4.88
CA SER A 149 -18.79 -1.01 -4.23
C SER A 149 -20.17 -0.90 -4.87
N ASN A 150 -21.03 -0.03 -4.32
CA ASN A 150 -22.32 0.33 -4.91
C ASN A 150 -22.20 0.95 -6.33
N TYR A 151 -20.99 1.30 -6.78
CA TYR A 151 -20.73 1.79 -8.13
C TYR A 151 -20.35 0.63 -9.06
N ARG A 152 -21.15 0.45 -10.13
CA ARG A 152 -20.81 -0.48 -11.22
C ARG A 152 -19.47 -0.11 -11.85
N GLY A 153 -18.64 -1.12 -12.15
CA GLY A 153 -17.29 -0.92 -12.68
C GLY A 153 -16.23 -0.63 -11.63
N SER A 154 -16.54 -0.75 -10.34
CA SER A 154 -15.53 -0.73 -9.28
C SER A 154 -14.91 -2.10 -9.06
N SER A 155 -13.62 -2.14 -8.76
CA SER A 155 -12.87 -3.38 -8.50
C SER A 155 -11.70 -3.16 -7.54
N LEU A 156 -11.27 -4.23 -6.87
CA LEU A 156 -10.10 -4.24 -5.98
C LEU A 156 -9.23 -5.45 -6.32
N SER A 157 -7.93 -5.23 -6.48
CA SER A 157 -6.95 -6.29 -6.74
C SER A 157 -5.85 -6.27 -5.70
N PHE A 158 -5.41 -7.45 -5.26
CA PHE A 158 -4.16 -7.64 -4.54
C PHE A 158 -3.10 -8.08 -5.54
N ASP A 159 -2.16 -7.18 -5.85
CA ASP A 159 -1.28 -7.33 -7.01
C ASP A 159 0.13 -7.79 -6.64
N PHE A 160 0.68 -7.33 -5.50
CA PHE A 160 2.05 -7.64 -5.09
C PHE A 160 2.15 -7.95 -3.61
N ALA A 161 2.59 -9.18 -3.29
CA ALA A 161 2.97 -9.58 -1.95
C ALA A 161 4.42 -9.15 -1.70
N CYS A 162 4.66 -8.37 -0.65
CA CYS A 162 6.00 -7.92 -0.31
C CYS A 162 6.47 -8.52 1.01
N SER A 163 7.77 -8.70 1.17
CA SER A 163 8.40 -9.26 2.36
C SER A 163 9.83 -8.72 2.54
N THR A 164 10.31 -8.66 3.78
CA THR A 164 11.68 -8.25 4.12
C THR A 164 12.71 -9.29 3.72
#